data_AF-A0AAV8YUJ9-F1
#
_entry.id   AF-A0AAV8YUJ9-F1
#
_cell.length_a   1.000
_cell.length_b   1.000
_cell.length_c   1.000
_cell.angle_alpha   90.00
_cell.angle_beta   90.00
_cell.angle_gamma   90.00
#
_symmetry.space_group_name_H-M   'P 1'
#
loop_
_entity.id
_entity.type
_entity.pdbx_description
1 polymer ?
#
loop_
_entity_poly.entity_id
_entity_poly.type
_entity_poly.pdbx_seq_one_letter_code
_entity_poly.pdbx_strand_id
1 'polypeptide(L)'
;MYALQRTMVIYLCPVDRKYACSWEGHSGDILDHFEKEHDDLLFFTNTINVDLKIPSENRLFFIDDEIYLAQTKIYEKILVIFLRYLGPEKLAAKITYTVILKIRDEAIGHEYISVSENCSVELKLELLEKFHGELECVECTFNISKEFNNSSSDDGVFFEDDIHQEHMYFPHMPIPRKRSLDEYKRRNSANEQEIEDGNNEVTLSRSKTTNFEEIKRRNVVKRCSSSIGLGAIQENDSGLNCTNCGVILIPPIFLCPCGLNFCLKCQSGVCKICLEKITDERNMDLEYKYNKYLHPCKYKKMGCPQKLVYSDLHQHEISCAFCEYRCPVDECSFEGQFKGVSKHLKLIHGSTKMLEVFILVFQNTSEAFLVNEEKGIFYCYTKYFPDSVLWEAKFCGPKERRFFCEIKFKDGKLKKPLLLRKIENTYSVRMSFQELKRLKLKAKKCNPHYN
;
A
#
# COMPACT_ATOMS: atom_id res chain seq x y z
N MET A 1 21.65 -11.63 25.29
CA MET A 1 21.49 -11.47 23.82
C MET A 1 20.06 -11.03 23.51
N TYR A 2 19.85 -9.71 23.40
CA TYR A 2 18.55 -9.16 23.01
C TYR A 2 18.48 -9.09 21.48
N ALA A 3 17.80 -10.06 20.87
CA ALA A 3 17.38 -9.93 19.48
C ALA A 3 16.34 -8.80 19.43
N LEU A 4 16.73 -7.65 18.90
CA LEU A 4 15.85 -6.51 18.61
C LEU A 4 14.75 -6.97 17.65
N GLN A 5 13.59 -7.30 18.22
CA GLN A 5 12.41 -7.73 17.49
C GLN A 5 11.87 -6.52 16.72
N ARG A 6 12.22 -6.42 15.43
CA ARG A 6 11.69 -5.41 14.51
C ARG A 6 10.17 -5.50 14.51
N THR A 7 9.49 -4.49 15.02
CA THR A 7 8.06 -4.27 14.80
C THR A 7 7.82 -4.22 13.29
N MET A 8 7.08 -5.20 12.74
CA MET A 8 6.74 -5.23 11.32
C MET A 8 5.70 -4.14 11.04
N VAL A 9 6.17 -2.99 10.59
CA VAL A 9 5.33 -1.86 10.17
C VAL A 9 4.77 -2.19 8.78
N ILE A 10 3.45 -2.04 8.63
CA ILE A 10 2.77 -2.10 7.34
C ILE A 10 2.74 -0.68 6.78
N TYR A 11 3.24 -0.51 5.56
CA TYR A 11 3.31 0.74 4.83
C TYR A 11 2.16 0.81 3.84
N LEU A 12 1.56 1.99 3.68
CA LEU A 12 0.64 2.27 2.58
C LEU A 12 1.44 2.76 1.38
N CYS A 13 0.87 2.60 0.18
CA CYS A 13 1.47 3.16 -1.02
C CYS A 13 1.67 4.68 -0.90
N PRO A 14 2.89 5.20 -1.11
CA PRO A 14 3.19 6.63 -1.01
C PRO A 14 2.81 7.45 -2.26
N VAL A 15 2.25 6.85 -3.32
CA VAL A 15 1.73 7.65 -4.45
C VAL A 15 0.62 8.59 -4.01
N ASP A 16 0.41 9.65 -4.77
CA ASP A 16 -0.66 10.59 -4.48
C ASP A 16 -2.03 9.92 -4.52
N ARG A 17 -2.94 10.39 -3.67
CA ARG A 17 -4.32 9.87 -3.59
C ARG A 17 -5.05 9.90 -4.94
N LYS A 18 -4.63 10.76 -5.87
CA LYS A 18 -5.15 10.85 -7.24
C LYS A 18 -5.02 9.54 -8.03
N TYR A 19 -4.02 8.70 -7.71
CA TYR A 19 -3.83 7.38 -8.34
C TYR A 19 -4.69 6.29 -7.71
N ALA A 20 -5.37 6.58 -6.59
CA ALA A 20 -6.24 5.65 -5.87
C ALA A 20 -5.62 4.27 -5.58
N CYS A 21 -4.29 4.23 -5.43
CA CYS A 21 -3.58 3.01 -5.07
C CYS A 21 -3.94 2.61 -3.65
N SER A 22 -4.08 1.30 -3.46
CA SER A 22 -4.47 0.71 -2.19
C SER A 22 -3.56 -0.39 -1.72
N TRP A 23 -2.35 -0.41 -2.27
CA TRP A 23 -1.32 -1.31 -1.81
C TRP A 23 -0.96 -0.98 -0.35
N GLU A 24 -0.86 -2.05 0.43
CA GLU A 24 -0.33 -2.05 1.78
C GLU A 24 0.60 -3.25 1.89
N GLY A 25 1.78 -3.06 2.48
CA GLY A 25 2.80 -4.11 2.48
C GLY A 25 3.98 -3.76 3.36
N HIS A 26 4.99 -4.61 3.37
CA HIS A 26 6.22 -4.33 4.11
C HIS A 26 7.12 -3.38 3.32
N SER A 27 8.07 -2.74 4.02
CA SER A 27 9.05 -1.85 3.38
C SER A 27 9.86 -2.54 2.29
N GLY A 28 10.08 -3.85 2.39
CA GLY A 28 10.78 -4.64 1.36
C GLY A 28 9.97 -4.88 0.09
N ASP A 29 8.64 -4.77 0.15
CA ASP A 29 7.75 -5.07 -0.96
C ASP A 29 7.40 -3.81 -1.79
N ILE A 30 7.84 -2.63 -1.34
CA ILE A 30 7.45 -1.34 -1.94
C ILE A 30 8.03 -1.16 -3.35
N LEU A 31 9.26 -1.63 -3.58
CA LEU A 31 9.93 -1.54 -4.88
C LEU A 31 9.20 -2.42 -5.91
N ASP A 32 8.99 -3.69 -5.56
CA ASP A 32 8.20 -4.65 -6.33
C ASP A 32 6.80 -4.15 -6.69
N HIS A 33 6.16 -3.41 -5.78
CA HIS A 33 4.87 -2.80 -6.01
C HIS A 33 4.94 -1.66 -7.02
N PHE A 34 5.90 -0.74 -6.87
CA PHE A 34 6.08 0.37 -7.81
C PHE A 34 6.43 -0.12 -9.21
N GLU A 35 7.30 -1.12 -9.34
CA GLU A 35 7.62 -1.71 -10.64
C GLU A 35 6.40 -2.30 -11.37
N LYS A 36 5.40 -2.78 -10.63
CA LYS A 36 4.21 -3.45 -11.20
C LYS A 36 3.04 -2.50 -11.42
N GLU A 37 2.85 -1.53 -10.53
CA GLU A 37 1.62 -0.70 -10.48
C GLU A 37 1.88 0.79 -10.76
N HIS A 38 3.12 1.28 -10.62
CA HIS A 38 3.52 2.68 -10.71
C HIS A 38 4.91 2.85 -11.36
N ASP A 39 5.15 2.15 -12.47
CA ASP A 39 6.45 2.16 -13.16
C ASP A 39 6.81 3.56 -13.68
N ASP A 40 5.79 4.35 -14.01
CA ASP A 40 5.87 5.75 -14.43
C ASP A 40 6.31 6.71 -13.31
N LEU A 41 6.23 6.29 -12.05
CA LEU A 41 6.62 7.06 -10.87
C LEU A 41 7.89 6.52 -10.20
N LEU A 42 8.51 5.47 -10.76
CA LEU A 42 9.73 4.86 -10.26
C LEU A 42 10.95 5.34 -11.05
N PHE A 43 11.96 5.84 -10.35
CA PHE A 43 13.18 6.37 -10.94
C PHE A 43 14.42 5.72 -10.33
N PHE A 44 15.38 5.40 -11.20
CA PHE A 44 16.69 4.88 -10.83
C PHE A 44 17.79 5.95 -10.94
N THR A 45 17.40 7.18 -11.24
CA THR A 45 18.28 8.35 -11.38
C THR A 45 17.89 9.42 -10.38
N ASN A 46 18.85 10.27 -10.00
CA ASN A 46 18.61 11.39 -9.09
C ASN A 46 18.05 12.65 -9.78
N THR A 47 17.76 12.58 -11.09
CA THR A 47 17.18 13.67 -11.88
C THR A 47 15.77 13.34 -12.33
N ILE A 48 14.86 14.32 -12.21
CA ILE A 48 13.47 14.24 -12.69
C ILE A 48 13.05 15.53 -13.38
N ASN A 49 12.09 15.41 -14.30
CA ASN A 49 11.39 16.55 -14.89
C ASN A 49 10.03 16.72 -14.21
N VAL A 50 9.83 17.87 -13.56
CA VAL A 50 8.59 18.21 -12.85
C VAL A 50 7.69 19.00 -13.79
N ASP A 51 6.52 18.44 -14.13
CA ASP A 51 5.48 19.13 -14.88
C ASP A 51 4.75 20.12 -13.97
N LEU A 52 4.83 21.41 -14.29
CA LEU A 52 4.23 22.49 -13.50
C LEU A 52 2.69 22.53 -13.61
N LYS A 53 2.10 21.80 -14.55
CA LYS A 53 0.64 21.64 -14.67
C LYS A 53 0.07 20.65 -13.65
N ILE A 54 0.94 19.84 -13.03
CA ILE A 54 0.53 18.84 -12.04
C ILE A 54 0.64 19.44 -10.63
N PRO A 55 -0.46 19.56 -9.89
CA PRO A 55 -0.47 20.27 -8.60
C PRO A 55 0.29 19.54 -7.49
N SER A 56 0.35 18.22 -7.54
CA SER A 56 1.20 17.41 -6.67
C SER A 56 1.58 16.10 -7.33
N GLU A 57 2.76 15.59 -7.00
CA GLU A 57 3.20 14.27 -7.43
C GLU A 57 4.26 13.71 -6.47
N ASN A 58 4.08 12.45 -6.07
CA ASN A 58 5.08 11.69 -5.32
C ASN A 58 5.75 10.68 -6.26
N ARG A 59 7.07 10.66 -6.26
CA ARG A 59 7.91 9.79 -7.09
C ARG A 59 8.86 9.00 -6.20
N LEU A 60 9.07 7.73 -6.52
CA LEU A 60 9.94 6.83 -5.76
C LEU A 60 11.29 6.74 -6.46
N PHE A 61 12.36 7.01 -5.72
CA PHE A 61 13.72 6.87 -6.20
C PHE A 61 14.36 5.63 -5.56
N PHE A 62 14.97 4.80 -6.38
CA PHE A 62 15.80 3.70 -5.95
C PHE A 62 17.25 3.98 -6.37
N ILE A 63 18.06 4.45 -5.43
CA ILE A 63 19.43 4.94 -5.66
C ILE A 63 20.33 4.33 -4.59
N ASP A 64 21.46 3.75 -4.99
CA ASP A 64 22.44 3.12 -4.09
C ASP A 64 21.81 2.11 -3.12
N ASP A 65 20.94 1.25 -3.64
CA ASP A 65 20.15 0.25 -2.90
C ASP A 65 19.22 0.82 -1.81
N GLU A 66 19.00 2.14 -1.81
CA GLU A 66 18.12 2.83 -0.89
C GLU A 66 16.88 3.42 -1.58
N ILE A 67 15.82 3.57 -0.78
CA ILE A 67 14.54 4.08 -1.27
C ILE A 67 14.30 5.49 -0.73
N TYR A 68 14.06 6.42 -1.65
CA TYR A 68 13.69 7.81 -1.34
C TYR A 68 12.34 8.14 -1.98
N LEU A 69 11.60 9.03 -1.33
CA LEU A 69 10.32 9.56 -1.80
C LEU A 69 10.50 11.05 -2.10
N ALA A 70 10.54 11.38 -3.39
CA ALA A 70 10.56 12.76 -3.86
C ALA A 70 9.11 13.25 -4.00
N GLN A 71 8.78 14.33 -3.31
CA GLN A 71 7.44 14.92 -3.29
C GLN A 71 7.50 16.33 -3.87
N THR A 72 6.66 16.59 -4.86
CA THR A 72 6.50 17.92 -5.47
C THR A 72 5.08 18.40 -5.25
N LYS A 73 4.90 19.65 -4.82
CA LYS A 73 3.59 20.29 -4.63
C LYS A 73 3.63 21.72 -5.12
N ILE A 74 2.54 22.19 -5.72
CA ILE A 74 2.40 23.55 -6.22
C ILE A 74 1.21 24.19 -5.51
N TYR A 75 1.46 25.29 -4.82
CA TYR A 75 0.42 26.14 -4.23
C TYR A 75 0.75 27.60 -4.51
N GLU A 76 -0.24 28.40 -4.88
CA GLU A 76 -0.09 29.86 -5.06
C GLU A 76 1.16 30.27 -5.89
N LYS A 77 1.46 29.53 -6.97
CA LYS A 77 2.68 29.71 -7.81
C LYS A 77 4.01 29.51 -7.09
N ILE A 78 4.05 28.70 -6.05
CA ILE A 78 5.27 28.23 -5.39
C ILE A 78 5.35 26.72 -5.59
N LEU A 79 6.44 26.27 -6.20
CA LEU A 79 6.76 24.85 -6.31
C LEU A 79 7.57 24.45 -5.07
N VAL A 80 7.05 23.53 -4.28
CA VAL A 80 7.71 22.96 -3.11
C VAL A 80 8.15 21.55 -3.40
N ILE A 81 9.44 21.31 -3.15
CA ILE A 81 10.13 20.05 -3.39
C ILE A 81 10.65 19.55 -2.06
N PHE A 82 10.39 18.29 -1.77
CA PHE A 82 10.80 17.65 -0.53
C PHE A 82 11.25 16.22 -0.80
N LEU A 83 12.40 15.81 -0.26
CA LEU A 83 12.90 14.45 -0.36
C LEU A 83 12.83 13.77 1.01
N ARG A 84 12.29 12.55 1.04
CA ARG A 84 12.18 11.75 2.26
C ARG A 84 12.84 10.39 2.07
N TYR A 85 13.73 10.01 2.99
CA TYR A 85 14.27 8.65 3.03
C TYR A 85 13.25 7.66 3.63
N LEU A 86 13.03 6.53 2.97
CA LEU A 86 12.12 5.46 3.40
C LEU A 86 12.90 4.30 4.04
N GLY A 87 13.51 4.56 5.19
CA GLY A 87 14.27 3.56 5.93
C GLY A 87 14.41 3.88 7.43
N PRO A 88 15.36 3.23 8.13
CA PRO A 88 15.57 3.43 9.56
C PRO A 88 15.90 4.89 9.91
N GLU A 89 15.27 5.42 10.97
CA GLU A 89 15.45 6.81 11.43
C GLU A 89 16.90 7.18 11.74
N LYS A 90 17.70 6.21 12.23
CA LYS A 90 19.14 6.40 12.48
C LYS A 90 19.96 6.68 11.21
N LEU A 91 19.54 6.13 10.07
CA LEU A 91 20.17 6.38 8.78
C LEU A 91 19.60 7.64 8.14
N ALA A 92 18.29 7.87 8.29
CA ALA A 92 17.63 9.12 7.89
C ALA A 92 18.37 10.33 8.47
N ALA A 93 18.70 10.28 9.77
CA ALA A 93 19.40 11.34 10.49
C ALA A 93 20.75 11.77 9.91
N LYS A 94 21.39 10.92 9.11
CA LYS A 94 22.71 11.13 8.51
C LYS A 94 22.65 11.51 7.03
N ILE A 95 21.44 11.54 6.47
CA ILE A 95 21.20 11.87 5.06
C ILE A 95 20.89 13.36 4.97
N THR A 96 21.67 14.05 4.15
CA THR A 96 21.44 15.42 3.72
C THR A 96 21.23 15.44 2.21
N TYR A 97 20.51 16.43 1.70
CA TYR A 97 20.33 16.58 0.26
C TYR A 97 20.25 18.05 -0.16
N THR A 98 20.71 18.33 -1.37
CA THR A 98 20.50 19.61 -2.05
C THR A 98 19.81 19.38 -3.38
N VAL A 99 19.00 20.33 -3.84
CA VAL A 99 18.31 20.23 -5.13
C VAL A 99 18.86 21.29 -6.07
N ILE A 100 19.39 20.84 -7.22
CA ILE A 100 19.76 21.70 -8.34
C ILE A 100 18.56 21.79 -9.27
N LEU A 101 18.10 23.01 -9.52
CA LEU A 101 16.96 23.28 -10.40
C LEU A 101 17.44 23.87 -11.71
N LYS A 102 16.94 23.37 -12.82
CA LYS A 102 17.25 23.87 -14.15
C LYS A 102 16.00 24.11 -14.97
N ILE A 103 16.02 25.17 -15.78
CA ILE A 103 15.02 25.49 -16.79
C ILE A 103 15.74 25.63 -18.12
N ARG A 104 15.34 24.84 -19.13
CA ARG A 104 15.95 24.87 -20.48
C ARG A 104 17.49 24.77 -20.43
N ASP A 105 18.00 23.86 -19.60
CA ASP A 105 19.42 23.62 -19.33
C ASP A 105 20.19 24.73 -18.59
N GLU A 106 19.54 25.81 -18.19
CA GLU A 106 20.12 26.87 -17.35
C GLU A 106 19.79 26.63 -15.87
N ALA A 107 20.81 26.71 -15.00
CA ALA A 107 20.62 26.58 -13.56
C ALA A 107 19.93 27.80 -12.97
N ILE A 108 18.96 27.56 -12.09
CA ILE A 108 18.23 28.62 -11.39
C ILE A 108 19.09 29.16 -10.24
N GLY A 109 19.21 30.49 -10.17
CA GLY A 109 19.93 31.18 -9.10
C GLY A 109 19.26 31.05 -7.72
N HIS A 110 20.06 31.17 -6.67
CA HIS A 110 19.61 31.08 -5.27
C HIS A 110 18.56 32.13 -4.89
N GLU A 111 18.48 33.24 -5.61
CA GLU A 111 17.52 34.32 -5.40
C GLU A 111 16.05 33.91 -5.63
N TYR A 112 15.80 32.83 -6.37
CA TYR A 112 14.46 32.28 -6.63
C TYR A 112 14.10 31.11 -5.71
N ILE A 113 15.07 30.62 -4.94
CA ILE A 113 14.99 29.41 -4.13
C ILE A 113 15.06 29.80 -2.66
N SER A 114 14.06 29.40 -1.88
CA SER A 114 14.10 29.48 -0.42
C SER A 114 13.99 28.10 0.18
N VAL A 115 14.67 27.87 1.31
CA VAL A 115 14.53 26.63 2.08
C VAL A 115 13.66 26.95 3.30
N SER A 116 12.59 26.19 3.48
CA SER A 116 11.69 26.36 4.61
C SER A 116 12.27 25.74 5.88
N GLU A 117 11.72 26.10 7.04
CA GLU A 117 12.10 25.54 8.35
C GLU A 117 11.88 24.01 8.45
N ASN A 118 11.07 23.44 7.54
CA ASN A 118 10.80 22.00 7.49
C ASN A 118 11.73 21.24 6.50
N CYS A 119 12.80 21.89 6.01
CA CYS A 119 13.74 21.36 5.03
C CYS A 119 13.12 21.07 3.65
N SER A 120 12.07 21.78 3.26
CA SER A 120 11.57 21.79 1.87
C SER A 120 12.22 22.90 1.06
N VAL A 121 12.53 22.60 -0.21
CA VAL A 121 13.01 23.58 -1.18
C VAL A 121 11.79 24.22 -1.85
N GLU A 122 11.67 25.53 -1.76
CA GLU A 122 10.57 26.32 -2.32
C GLU A 122 11.09 27.19 -3.48
N LEU A 123 10.46 27.05 -4.64
CA LEU A 123 10.77 27.78 -5.85
C LEU A 123 9.62 28.75 -6.18
N LYS A 124 9.93 30.05 -6.23
CA LYS A 124 8.94 31.09 -6.53
C LYS A 124 8.72 31.18 -8.04
N LEU A 125 7.71 30.48 -8.57
CA LEU A 125 7.42 30.43 -10.00
C LEU A 125 7.02 31.79 -10.56
N GLU A 126 6.32 32.64 -9.77
CA GLU A 126 5.89 33.97 -10.23
C GLU A 126 7.07 34.87 -10.64
N LEU A 127 8.20 34.77 -9.94
CA LEU A 127 9.39 35.54 -10.27
C LEU A 127 10.08 34.99 -11.52
N LEU A 128 10.12 33.68 -11.68
CA LEU A 128 10.72 33.03 -12.84
C LEU A 128 9.91 33.23 -14.12
N GLU A 129 8.58 33.18 -14.03
CA GLU A 129 7.66 33.45 -15.16
C GLU A 129 7.86 34.86 -15.73
N LYS A 130 8.26 35.84 -14.90
CA LYS A 130 8.55 37.21 -15.34
C LYS A 130 9.80 37.32 -16.22
N PHE A 131 10.79 36.45 -16.02
CA PHE A 131 12.07 36.47 -16.76
C PHE A 131 12.12 35.46 -17.90
N HIS A 132 11.56 34.26 -17.72
CA HIS A 132 11.64 33.16 -18.68
C HIS A 132 10.35 32.91 -19.48
N GLY A 133 9.27 33.63 -19.19
CA GLY A 133 7.95 33.44 -19.81
C GLY A 133 7.18 32.25 -19.20
N GLU A 134 6.18 31.73 -19.91
CA GLU A 134 5.39 30.59 -19.44
C GLU A 134 6.27 29.34 -19.30
N LEU A 135 6.28 28.75 -18.10
CA LEU A 135 7.06 27.58 -17.75
C LEU A 135 6.17 26.34 -17.76
N GLU A 136 6.56 25.32 -18.50
CA GLU A 136 5.83 24.04 -18.53
C GLU A 136 6.47 22.97 -17.63
N CYS A 137 7.79 22.97 -17.50
CA CYS A 137 8.52 21.99 -16.69
C CYS A 137 9.78 22.58 -16.06
N VAL A 138 10.23 21.96 -14.98
CA VAL A 138 11.49 22.25 -14.29
C VAL A 138 12.25 20.94 -14.08
N GLU A 139 13.51 20.90 -14.51
CA GLU A 139 14.39 19.78 -14.22
C GLU A 139 14.93 19.92 -12.79
N CYS A 140 14.82 18.86 -12.00
CA CYS A 140 15.27 18.82 -10.62
C CYS A 140 16.28 17.68 -10.45
N THR A 141 17.50 18.00 -10.02
CA THR A 141 18.53 17.02 -9.70
C THR A 141 18.81 17.03 -8.20
N PHE A 142 18.66 15.88 -7.56
CA PHE A 142 18.86 15.69 -6.12
C PHE A 142 20.30 15.20 -5.87
N ASN A 143 21.10 16.00 -5.17
CA ASN A 143 22.40 15.54 -4.66
C ASN A 143 22.20 15.07 -3.23
N ILE A 144 22.31 13.76 -3.01
CA ILE A 144 22.08 13.12 -1.72
C ILE A 144 23.45 12.74 -1.14
N SER A 145 23.75 13.23 0.06
CA SER A 145 24.99 12.93 0.80
C SER A 145 24.67 12.17 2.09
N LYS A 146 25.53 11.21 2.44
CA LYS A 146 25.47 10.44 3.69
C LYS A 146 26.72 10.76 4.52
N GLU A 147 26.55 11.39 5.67
CA GLU A 147 27.66 11.62 6.60
C GLU A 147 27.95 10.36 7.39
N PHE A 148 29.00 9.64 7.01
CA PHE A 148 29.57 8.59 7.84
C PHE A 148 30.60 9.23 8.77
N ASN A 149 30.26 9.39 10.05
CA ASN A 149 31.28 9.57 11.08
C ASN A 149 32.15 8.32 11.09
N ASN A 150 33.26 8.35 10.36
CA ASN A 150 34.37 7.43 10.56
C ASN A 150 35.01 7.78 11.91
N SER A 151 34.43 7.25 12.98
CA SER A 151 35.22 6.94 14.17
C SER A 151 35.68 5.49 14.05
N SER A 152 36.55 5.20 13.08
CA SER A 152 37.56 4.17 13.28
C SER A 152 38.75 4.86 13.95
N SER A 153 39.01 4.52 15.21
CA SER A 153 40.34 4.73 15.77
C SER A 153 41.31 3.80 15.03
N ASP A 154 42.12 4.35 14.14
CA ASP A 154 43.59 4.22 14.11
C ASP A 154 44.13 4.66 12.74
N ASP A 155 45.22 5.45 12.79
CA ASP A 155 46.19 5.84 11.75
C ASP A 155 45.64 6.47 10.45
N GLY A 156 45.94 7.71 10.04
CA GLY A 156 46.89 8.73 10.46
C GLY A 156 47.05 9.76 9.31
N VAL A 157 47.46 10.98 9.68
CA VAL A 157 48.03 12.06 8.82
C VAL A 157 47.07 12.94 8.00
N PHE A 158 47.18 14.24 8.30
CA PHE A 158 46.50 15.45 7.81
C PHE A 158 46.67 15.74 6.31
N PHE A 159 45.77 16.57 5.74
CA PHE A 159 46.07 17.94 5.32
C PHE A 159 44.80 18.80 5.30
N GLU A 160 44.85 19.92 6.04
CA GLU A 160 43.92 21.04 5.94
C GLU A 160 44.09 21.72 4.57
N ASP A 161 42.99 22.21 4.00
CA ASP A 161 42.95 23.52 3.36
C ASP A 161 41.48 24.00 3.28
N ASP A 162 41.21 25.07 4.02
CA ASP A 162 39.93 25.76 4.15
C ASP A 162 39.47 26.38 2.83
N ILE A 163 38.20 26.14 2.45
CA ILE A 163 37.38 27.15 1.78
C ILE A 163 36.03 27.21 2.49
N HIS A 164 35.85 28.30 3.24
CA HIS A 164 34.60 28.68 3.87
C HIS A 164 33.45 28.77 2.85
N GLN A 165 32.47 27.88 2.98
CA GLN A 165 31.08 28.15 2.59
C GLN A 165 30.19 27.76 3.77
N GLU A 166 29.28 28.63 4.14
CA GLU A 166 28.41 28.48 5.31
C GLU A 166 27.47 27.28 5.14
N HIS A 167 27.92 26.11 5.59
CA HIS A 167 27.09 24.91 5.69
C HIS A 167 26.05 25.10 6.80
N MET A 168 24.78 25.27 6.43
CA MET A 168 23.68 25.18 7.39
C MET A 168 23.45 23.71 7.76
N TYR A 169 23.82 23.36 8.99
CA TYR A 169 23.52 22.07 9.63
C TYR A 169 22.03 21.98 10.00
N PHE A 170 21.34 20.89 9.64
CA PHE A 170 19.93 20.67 10.00
C PHE A 170 19.72 19.32 10.70
N PRO A 171 19.07 19.27 11.89
CA PRO A 171 18.58 18.05 12.50
C PRO A 171 17.16 17.69 12.01
N HIS A 172 16.85 16.39 11.99
CA HIS A 172 15.52 15.83 11.71
C HIS A 172 14.50 16.14 12.83
N MET A 173 13.22 16.33 12.48
CA MET A 173 12.10 16.35 13.44
C MET A 173 11.22 15.09 13.38
N PRO A 174 10.92 14.48 14.54
CA PRO A 174 9.94 13.40 14.66
C PRO A 174 8.49 13.94 14.74
N ILE A 175 7.54 13.03 14.54
CA ILE A 175 6.09 13.23 14.79
C ILE A 175 5.89 13.70 16.25
N PRO A 176 5.03 14.71 16.53
CA PRO A 176 4.94 15.30 17.86
C PRO A 176 4.45 14.31 18.93
N ARG A 177 5.25 14.13 19.98
CA ARG A 177 4.79 13.63 21.29
C ARG A 177 4.69 14.82 22.25
N LYS A 178 3.52 15.02 22.87
CA LYS A 178 3.39 15.87 24.05
C LYS A 178 4.28 15.32 25.17
N ARG A 179 5.17 16.16 25.70
CA ARG A 179 5.95 15.91 26.93
C ARG A 179 5.20 16.49 28.13
N SER A 180 5.28 15.81 29.27
CA SER A 180 5.80 16.45 30.48
C SER A 180 6.71 15.45 31.18
N LEU A 181 7.85 15.96 31.62
CA LEU A 181 8.90 15.27 32.35
C LEU A 181 8.46 14.99 33.79
N ASP A 182 8.99 13.92 34.39
CA ASP A 182 9.75 14.04 35.63
C ASP A 182 10.74 12.87 35.82
N GLU A 183 11.96 13.30 36.15
CA GLU A 183 13.01 12.71 37.01
C GLU A 183 13.66 11.33 36.76
N TYR A 184 14.89 11.40 36.24
CA TYR A 184 16.16 11.25 36.98
C TYR A 184 16.48 9.96 37.79
N LYS A 185 17.61 9.35 37.39
CA LYS A 185 18.63 8.66 38.22
C LYS A 185 18.29 7.30 38.88
N ARG A 186 18.99 6.25 38.40
CA ARG A 186 20.07 5.46 39.09
C ARG A 186 20.26 4.12 38.37
N ARG A 187 21.39 3.90 37.70
CA ARG A 187 22.66 3.31 38.20
C ARG A 187 22.63 1.80 38.41
N ASN A 188 23.46 1.15 37.58
CA ASN A 188 24.44 0.10 37.88
C ASN A 188 23.97 -1.26 38.39
N SER A 189 24.26 -2.30 37.61
CA SER A 189 25.41 -3.24 37.78
C SER A 189 25.17 -4.41 36.82
N ALA A 190 25.95 -4.60 35.76
CA ALA A 190 27.21 -5.35 35.76
C ALA A 190 27.07 -6.72 36.44
N ASN A 191 26.97 -7.79 35.63
CA ASN A 191 27.89 -8.92 35.78
C ASN A 191 28.03 -9.70 34.46
N GLU A 192 29.28 -10.00 34.19
CA GLU A 192 29.89 -10.62 33.02
C GLU A 192 29.63 -12.13 32.95
N GLN A 193 29.71 -12.71 31.75
CA GLN A 193 30.56 -13.85 31.42
C GLN A 193 30.48 -14.19 29.91
N GLU A 194 31.54 -13.82 29.18
CA GLU A 194 32.44 -14.65 28.33
C GLU A 194 31.98 -16.08 27.95
N ILE A 195 32.32 -16.75 26.83
CA ILE A 195 33.16 -16.66 25.60
C ILE A 195 32.75 -17.96 24.81
N GLU A 196 32.60 -18.07 23.48
CA GLU A 196 33.58 -18.52 22.43
C GLU A 196 32.70 -18.95 21.22
N ASP A 197 32.81 -18.32 20.04
CA ASP A 197 33.58 -18.69 18.83
C ASP A 197 33.06 -19.87 17.97
N GLY A 198 33.03 -19.65 16.65
CA GLY A 198 32.81 -20.70 15.65
C GLY A 198 32.34 -20.20 14.27
N ASN A 199 33.28 -19.70 13.47
CA ASN A 199 33.16 -19.33 12.05
C ASN A 199 32.57 -20.44 11.14
N ASN A 200 31.87 -20.05 10.06
CA ASN A 200 32.35 -20.30 8.69
C ASN A 200 31.48 -19.69 7.58
N GLU A 201 32.19 -19.24 6.55
CA GLU A 201 31.80 -18.47 5.37
C GLU A 201 31.14 -19.29 4.23
N VAL A 202 30.19 -18.63 3.56
CA VAL A 202 30.05 -18.36 2.11
C VAL A 202 30.46 -19.43 1.07
N THR A 203 29.53 -19.81 0.16
CA THR A 203 29.66 -19.51 -1.30
C THR A 203 28.46 -19.97 -2.15
N LEU A 204 28.15 -19.11 -3.13
CA LEU A 204 27.23 -19.29 -4.26
C LEU A 204 27.81 -20.26 -5.32
N SER A 205 26.95 -21.00 -6.04
CA SER A 205 26.62 -20.69 -7.45
C SER A 205 25.94 -21.84 -8.26
N ARG A 206 25.11 -21.36 -9.21
CA ARG A 206 24.74 -21.88 -10.55
C ARG A 206 23.67 -22.97 -10.74
N SER A 207 22.64 -22.49 -11.44
CA SER A 207 21.52 -23.13 -12.13
C SER A 207 21.92 -24.18 -13.19
N LYS A 208 21.09 -25.23 -13.32
CA LYS A 208 20.75 -25.88 -14.60
C LYS A 208 19.30 -26.39 -14.60
N THR A 209 18.72 -26.29 -15.78
CA THR A 209 17.36 -26.53 -16.27
C THR A 209 16.89 -27.98 -16.27
N THR A 210 15.57 -28.22 -16.14
CA THR A 210 14.71 -29.31 -16.72
C THR A 210 13.41 -29.40 -15.89
N ASN A 211 12.22 -29.87 -16.32
CA ASN A 211 11.55 -30.25 -17.57
C ASN A 211 10.03 -30.29 -17.21
N PHE A 212 9.13 -30.06 -18.17
CA PHE A 212 7.75 -29.57 -17.99
C PHE A 212 6.68 -30.63 -17.62
N GLU A 213 7.03 -31.78 -17.05
CA GLU A 213 6.07 -32.85 -16.71
C GLU A 213 5.99 -33.22 -15.22
N GLU A 214 6.75 -32.56 -14.34
CA GLU A 214 6.71 -32.81 -12.89
C GLU A 214 5.66 -31.98 -12.11
N ILE A 215 4.95 -31.06 -12.78
CA ILE A 215 4.07 -30.06 -12.14
C ILE A 215 2.71 -30.65 -11.71
N LYS A 216 2.35 -31.87 -12.13
CA LYS A 216 1.07 -32.53 -11.75
C LYS A 216 1.11 -33.37 -10.46
N ARG A 217 2.21 -33.39 -9.69
CA ARG A 217 2.32 -34.15 -8.43
C ARG A 217 2.64 -33.32 -7.17
N ARG A 218 2.38 -32.01 -7.17
CA ARG A 218 2.52 -31.14 -5.98
C ARG A 218 1.21 -30.49 -5.56
N ASN A 219 0.21 -31.30 -5.22
CA ASN A 219 -0.89 -30.91 -4.33
C ASN A 219 -0.98 -31.96 -3.22
N VAL A 220 0.03 -32.00 -2.36
CA VAL A 220 -0.01 -32.69 -1.07
C VAL A 220 0.53 -31.73 -0.03
N VAL A 221 -0.39 -31.27 0.83
CA VAL A 221 -0.22 -30.70 2.16
C VAL A 221 1.24 -30.64 2.65
N LYS A 222 1.85 -29.44 2.61
CA LYS A 222 3.04 -29.17 3.45
C LYS A 222 2.55 -29.00 4.89
N ARG A 223 2.61 -30.08 5.68
CA ARG A 223 2.70 -29.97 7.13
C ARG A 223 4.06 -29.35 7.46
N CYS A 224 4.07 -28.16 8.05
CA CYS A 224 5.27 -27.64 8.71
C CYS A 224 5.50 -28.44 9.99
N SER A 225 6.49 -29.32 9.96
CA SER A 225 7.13 -29.91 11.13
C SER A 225 8.29 -29.01 11.56
N SER A 226 8.01 -28.11 12.50
CA SER A 226 9.00 -27.57 13.43
C SER A 226 8.26 -27.21 14.71
N SER A 227 8.34 -28.11 15.68
CA SER A 227 7.76 -28.00 17.01
C SER A 227 8.49 -26.94 17.84
N ILE A 228 7.99 -25.71 17.75
CA ILE A 228 7.87 -24.82 18.91
C ILE A 228 6.37 -24.54 18.99
N GLY A 229 5.70 -25.13 19.97
CA GLY A 229 4.24 -25.06 20.10
C GLY A 229 3.77 -23.65 20.42
N LEU A 230 3.53 -22.83 19.41
CA LEU A 230 2.69 -21.64 19.55
C LEU A 230 1.24 -22.11 19.76
N GLY A 231 0.69 -21.84 20.93
CA GLY A 231 -0.71 -22.14 21.23
C GLY A 231 -1.66 -21.43 20.27
N ALA A 232 -2.75 -22.10 19.89
CA ALA A 232 -3.87 -21.43 19.24
C ALA A 232 -4.67 -20.67 20.30
N ILE A 233 -5.09 -19.44 20.00
CA ILE A 233 -6.06 -18.74 20.83
C ILE A 233 -7.36 -19.54 20.84
N GLN A 234 -7.83 -19.89 22.05
CA GLN A 234 -9.18 -20.43 22.22
C GLN A 234 -10.15 -19.26 22.31
N GLU A 235 -11.30 -19.35 21.64
CA GLU A 235 -12.36 -18.31 21.61
C GLU A 235 -12.92 -17.96 23.01
N ASN A 236 -12.62 -18.78 24.02
CA ASN A 236 -13.11 -18.66 25.39
C ASN A 236 -12.16 -17.91 26.34
N ASP A 237 -11.05 -17.34 25.85
CA ASP A 237 -10.19 -16.51 26.68
C ASP A 237 -10.83 -15.11 26.82
N SER A 238 -11.51 -14.89 27.93
CA SER A 238 -12.33 -13.68 28.20
C SER A 238 -11.56 -12.37 28.07
N GLY A 239 -10.23 -12.39 28.08
CA GLY A 239 -9.37 -11.22 27.87
C GLY A 239 -9.21 -10.79 26.41
N LEU A 240 -9.63 -11.61 25.43
CA LEU A 240 -9.39 -11.38 24.00
C LEU A 240 -10.58 -10.83 23.23
N ASN A 241 -11.70 -10.56 23.90
CA ASN A 241 -12.87 -9.95 23.29
C ASN A 241 -13.04 -8.50 23.76
N CYS A 242 -13.51 -7.64 22.87
CA CYS A 242 -13.81 -6.25 23.20
C CYS A 242 -14.92 -6.21 24.23
N THR A 243 -14.68 -5.53 25.35
CA THR A 243 -15.63 -5.43 26.45
C THR A 243 -16.97 -4.81 26.03
N ASN A 244 -16.95 -3.92 25.03
CA ASN A 244 -18.17 -3.24 24.57
C ASN A 244 -18.96 -4.00 23.51
N CYS A 245 -18.30 -4.60 22.52
CA CYS A 245 -18.95 -5.21 21.36
C CYS A 245 -18.78 -6.72 21.25
N GLY A 246 -17.98 -7.35 22.11
CA GLY A 246 -17.75 -8.80 22.14
C GLY A 246 -16.94 -9.35 20.97
N VAL A 247 -16.51 -8.49 20.03
CA VAL A 247 -15.69 -8.89 18.89
C VAL A 247 -14.28 -9.23 19.37
N ILE A 248 -13.69 -10.29 18.81
CA ILE A 248 -12.29 -10.65 19.03
C ILE A 248 -11.41 -9.43 18.77
N LEU A 249 -10.60 -9.06 19.74
CA LEU A 249 -9.69 -7.93 19.71
C LEU A 249 -8.56 -8.23 18.74
N ILE A 250 -8.33 -7.29 17.82
CA ILE A 250 -7.13 -7.24 16.97
C ILE A 250 -6.39 -5.94 17.29
N PRO A 251 -5.05 -5.90 17.25
CA PRO A 251 -4.31 -4.65 17.33
C PRO A 251 -4.85 -3.59 16.35
N PRO A 252 -4.95 -2.31 16.75
CA PRO A 252 -4.65 -1.78 18.09
C PRO A 252 -5.73 -2.13 19.14
N ILE A 253 -5.29 -2.50 20.35
CA ILE A 253 -6.14 -2.85 21.50
C ILE A 253 -6.03 -1.75 22.56
N PHE A 254 -7.14 -1.08 22.86
CA PHE A 254 -7.18 0.05 23.80
C PHE A 254 -7.63 -0.38 25.20
N LEU A 255 -7.25 0.40 26.20
CA LEU A 255 -7.59 0.17 27.60
C LEU A 255 -8.58 1.22 28.11
N CYS A 256 -9.38 0.87 29.11
CA CYS A 256 -10.00 1.88 29.98
C CYS A 256 -9.15 2.07 31.25
N PRO A 257 -9.46 3.07 32.11
CA PRO A 257 -8.74 3.28 33.36
C PRO A 257 -8.74 2.06 34.32
N CYS A 258 -9.71 1.15 34.16
CA CYS A 258 -9.79 -0.10 34.94
C CYS A 258 -9.08 -1.29 34.26
N GLY A 259 -8.37 -1.09 33.14
CA GLY A 259 -7.59 -2.13 32.47
C GLY A 259 -8.39 -3.09 31.58
N LEU A 260 -9.64 -2.76 31.22
CA LEU A 260 -10.44 -3.57 30.29
C LEU A 260 -10.08 -3.26 28.83
N ASN A 261 -10.24 -4.24 27.94
CA ASN A 261 -9.78 -4.14 26.56
C ASN A 261 -10.89 -3.74 25.56
N PHE A 262 -10.53 -2.92 24.57
CA PHE A 262 -11.43 -2.36 23.54
C PHE A 262 -10.81 -2.38 22.15
N CYS A 263 -11.63 -2.64 21.12
CA CYS A 263 -11.19 -2.55 19.73
C CYS A 263 -11.17 -1.10 19.24
N LEU A 264 -10.48 -0.85 18.12
CA LEU A 264 -10.40 0.47 17.48
C LEU A 264 -11.78 1.14 17.28
N LYS A 265 -12.80 0.38 16.88
CA LYS A 265 -14.16 0.92 16.67
C LYS A 265 -14.83 1.40 17.96
N CYS A 266 -14.45 0.84 19.10
CA CYS A 266 -15.01 1.19 20.40
C CYS A 266 -14.18 2.23 21.16
N GLN A 267 -12.96 2.57 20.70
CA GLN A 267 -12.02 3.47 21.39
C GLN A 267 -12.66 4.81 21.76
N SER A 268 -13.44 5.43 20.88
CA SER A 268 -14.06 6.74 21.15
C SER A 268 -15.28 6.66 22.08
N GLY A 269 -15.59 5.49 22.64
CA GLY A 269 -16.74 5.24 23.49
C GLY A 269 -16.46 5.31 24.99
N VAL A 270 -17.47 4.89 25.76
CA VAL A 270 -17.41 4.74 27.22
C VAL A 270 -17.40 3.26 27.56
N CYS A 271 -16.60 2.86 28.55
CA CYS A 271 -16.59 1.50 29.05
C CYS A 271 -17.92 1.16 29.74
N LYS A 272 -18.58 0.08 29.32
CA LYS A 272 -19.86 -0.37 29.93
C LYS A 272 -19.73 -0.88 31.37
N ILE A 273 -18.52 -1.14 31.85
CA ILE A 273 -18.27 -1.70 33.19
C ILE A 273 -17.86 -0.60 34.16
N CYS A 274 -16.83 0.18 33.82
CA CYS A 274 -16.34 1.25 34.68
C CYS A 274 -17.02 2.60 34.45
N LEU A 275 -17.86 2.73 33.41
CA LEU A 275 -18.59 3.95 33.04
C LEU A 275 -17.70 5.17 32.71
N GLU A 276 -16.40 4.94 32.56
CA GLU A 276 -15.40 5.95 32.19
C GLU A 276 -15.08 5.93 30.70
N LYS A 277 -14.54 7.04 30.19
CA LYS A 277 -14.03 7.12 28.81
C LYS A 277 -12.90 6.12 28.61
N ILE A 278 -12.91 5.46 27.45
CA ILE A 278 -11.81 4.59 27.03
C ILE A 278 -10.61 5.49 26.73
N THR A 279 -9.42 5.07 27.15
CA THR A 279 -8.20 5.86 27.01
C THR A 279 -7.54 5.60 25.66
N ASP A 280 -6.60 6.46 25.27
CA ASP A 280 -5.72 6.23 24.12
C ASP A 280 -4.56 5.27 24.43
N GLU A 281 -4.51 4.75 25.66
CA GLU A 281 -3.51 3.78 26.08
C GLU A 281 -3.78 2.42 25.44
N ARG A 282 -2.72 1.80 24.92
CA ARG A 282 -2.80 0.52 24.23
C ARG A 282 -2.27 -0.61 25.10
N ASN A 283 -2.95 -1.75 25.08
CA ASN A 283 -2.50 -2.97 25.73
C ASN A 283 -1.39 -3.64 24.90
N MET A 284 -0.20 -3.05 24.91
CA MET A 284 0.95 -3.51 24.13
C MET A 284 1.35 -4.96 24.46
N ASP A 285 1.17 -5.39 25.70
CA ASP A 285 1.44 -6.77 26.13
C ASP A 285 0.48 -7.75 25.48
N LEU A 286 -0.81 -7.41 25.43
CA LEU A 286 -1.81 -8.22 24.76
C LEU A 286 -1.61 -8.21 23.24
N GLU A 287 -1.29 -7.05 22.66
CA GLU A 287 -0.93 -6.95 21.23
C GLU A 287 0.31 -7.80 20.89
N TYR A 288 1.34 -7.79 21.75
CA TYR A 288 2.55 -8.60 21.58
C TYR A 288 2.25 -10.10 21.64
N LYS A 289 1.41 -10.52 22.60
CA LYS A 289 0.91 -11.89 22.68
C LYS A 289 0.07 -12.26 21.46
N TYR A 290 -0.77 -11.33 20.99
CA TYR A 290 -1.60 -11.51 19.80
C TYR A 290 -0.74 -11.83 18.57
N ASN A 291 0.39 -11.16 18.37
CA ASN A 291 1.31 -11.44 17.26
C ASN A 291 1.99 -12.82 17.34
N LYS A 292 2.02 -13.46 18.51
CA LYS A 292 2.67 -14.76 18.73
C LYS A 292 1.72 -15.96 18.68
N TYR A 293 0.42 -15.74 18.56
CA TYR A 293 -0.53 -16.86 18.56
C TYR A 293 -1.09 -17.12 17.17
N LEU A 294 -1.53 -18.36 16.97
CA LEU A 294 -2.31 -18.73 15.80
C LEU A 294 -3.78 -18.38 16.03
N HIS A 295 -4.30 -17.53 15.16
CA HIS A 295 -5.68 -17.06 15.16
C HIS A 295 -6.51 -17.84 14.16
N PRO A 296 -7.73 -18.25 14.52
CA PRO A 296 -8.64 -18.84 13.55
C PRO A 296 -9.07 -17.80 12.52
N CYS A 297 -9.15 -18.20 11.25
CA CYS A 297 -9.79 -17.42 10.20
C CYS A 297 -11.24 -17.06 10.57
N LYS A 298 -11.71 -15.83 10.28
CA LYS A 298 -13.11 -15.43 10.50
C LYS A 298 -14.15 -16.38 9.86
N TYR A 299 -13.78 -17.03 8.76
CA TYR A 299 -14.60 -18.04 8.07
C TYR A 299 -14.50 -19.46 8.67
N LYS A 300 -13.97 -19.62 9.90
CA LYS A 300 -13.93 -20.92 10.61
C LYS A 300 -15.31 -21.56 10.72
N LYS A 301 -16.35 -20.77 11.00
CA LYS A 301 -17.75 -21.24 11.06
C LYS A 301 -18.23 -21.81 9.72
N MET A 302 -17.65 -21.35 8.62
CA MET A 302 -17.93 -21.82 7.26
C MET A 302 -17.06 -23.03 6.86
N GLY A 303 -16.21 -23.52 7.77
CA GLY A 303 -15.37 -24.71 7.57
C GLY A 303 -13.90 -24.41 7.30
N CYS A 304 -13.44 -23.15 7.38
CA CYS A 304 -12.02 -22.87 7.20
C CYS A 304 -11.19 -23.51 8.34
N PRO A 305 -10.25 -24.43 8.04
CA PRO A 305 -9.44 -25.08 9.07
C PRO A 305 -8.21 -24.27 9.47
N GLN A 306 -7.93 -23.16 8.77
CA GLN A 306 -6.69 -22.42 8.92
C GLN A 306 -6.66 -21.65 10.24
N LYS A 307 -5.51 -21.76 10.92
CA LYS A 307 -5.13 -20.89 12.01
C LYS A 307 -3.77 -20.29 11.67
N LEU A 308 -3.70 -18.97 11.61
CA LEU A 308 -2.52 -18.25 11.12
C LEU A 308 -2.05 -17.22 12.14
N VAL A 309 -0.78 -16.86 12.09
CA VAL A 309 -0.28 -15.69 12.83
C VAL A 309 -0.97 -14.42 12.31
N TYR A 310 -1.04 -13.39 13.16
CA TYR A 310 -1.78 -12.16 12.85
C TYR A 310 -1.34 -11.49 11.53
N SER A 311 -0.03 -11.51 11.22
CA SER A 311 0.52 -10.94 9.97
C SER A 311 -0.09 -11.56 8.71
N ASP A 312 -0.35 -12.87 8.76
CA ASP A 312 -0.78 -13.63 7.58
C ASP A 312 -2.31 -13.78 7.52
N LEU A 313 -2.98 -13.55 8.66
CA LEU A 313 -4.41 -13.74 8.83
C LEU A 313 -5.22 -12.86 7.88
N HIS A 314 -4.86 -11.58 7.75
CA HIS A 314 -5.58 -10.65 6.88
C HIS A 314 -5.52 -11.07 5.41
N GLN A 315 -4.31 -11.39 4.92
CA GLN A 315 -4.09 -11.82 3.54
C GLN A 315 -4.81 -13.15 3.24
N HIS A 316 -4.81 -14.07 4.20
CA HIS A 316 -5.60 -15.29 4.11
C HIS A 316 -7.10 -14.99 4.01
N GLU A 317 -7.65 -14.14 4.88
CA GLU A 317 -9.07 -13.83 4.89
C GLU A 317 -9.55 -13.13 3.62
N ILE A 318 -8.72 -12.29 2.99
CA ILE A 318 -9.03 -11.67 1.68
C ILE A 318 -9.25 -12.72 0.58
N SER A 319 -8.51 -13.82 0.64
CA SER A 319 -8.45 -14.85 -0.40
C SER A 319 -9.01 -16.21 0.05
N CYS A 320 -9.68 -16.25 1.19
CA CYS A 320 -10.11 -17.50 1.81
C CYS A 320 -11.15 -18.21 0.94
N ALA A 321 -10.91 -19.49 0.63
CA ALA A 321 -11.84 -20.31 -0.17
C ALA A 321 -13.21 -20.53 0.50
N PHE A 322 -13.29 -20.29 1.81
CA PHE A 322 -14.54 -20.40 2.60
C PHE A 322 -15.28 -19.08 2.73
N CYS A 323 -14.81 -18.02 2.07
CA CYS A 323 -15.48 -16.73 2.09
C CYS A 323 -16.88 -16.81 1.46
N GLU A 324 -17.74 -15.92 1.91
CA GLU A 324 -19.11 -15.79 1.42
C GLU A 324 -19.17 -14.81 0.26
N TYR A 325 -20.06 -15.12 -0.67
CA TYR A 325 -20.41 -14.33 -1.84
C TYR A 325 -21.88 -13.92 -1.72
N ARG A 326 -22.18 -12.69 -2.12
CA ARG A 326 -23.55 -12.17 -2.24
C ARG A 326 -23.97 -12.14 -3.70
N CYS A 327 -25.21 -12.50 -3.98
CA CYS A 327 -25.75 -12.37 -5.33
C CYS A 327 -25.64 -10.91 -5.81
N PRO A 328 -25.09 -10.66 -7.00
CA PRO A 328 -24.88 -9.31 -7.50
C PRO A 328 -26.13 -8.70 -8.14
N VAL A 329 -27.15 -9.51 -8.41
CA VAL A 329 -28.40 -9.10 -9.06
C VAL A 329 -29.24 -8.31 -8.06
N ASP A 330 -29.73 -7.15 -8.50
CA ASP A 330 -30.59 -6.30 -7.68
C ASP A 330 -31.86 -7.06 -7.27
N GLU A 331 -32.38 -6.79 -6.08
CA GLU A 331 -33.51 -7.50 -5.45
C GLU A 331 -33.25 -8.99 -5.10
N CYS A 332 -32.04 -9.52 -5.34
CA CYS A 332 -31.65 -10.85 -4.88
C CYS A 332 -30.80 -10.79 -3.60
N SER A 333 -31.29 -11.40 -2.52
CA SER A 333 -30.62 -11.44 -1.21
C SER A 333 -29.85 -12.74 -0.95
N PHE A 334 -29.66 -13.59 -1.96
CA PHE A 334 -28.96 -14.87 -1.76
C PHE A 334 -27.49 -14.65 -1.40
N GLU A 335 -27.03 -15.35 -0.36
CA GLU A 335 -25.65 -15.35 0.10
C GLU A 335 -25.17 -16.79 0.33
N GLY A 336 -23.89 -17.04 0.09
CA GLY A 336 -23.28 -18.33 0.39
C GLY A 336 -21.89 -18.49 -0.18
N GLN A 337 -21.32 -19.68 -0.05
CA GLN A 337 -20.01 -19.98 -0.64
C GLN A 337 -20.05 -20.00 -2.16
N PHE A 338 -18.88 -19.89 -2.81
CA PHE A 338 -18.72 -19.87 -4.27
C PHE A 338 -19.60 -20.89 -5.01
N LYS A 339 -19.56 -22.16 -4.60
CA LYS A 339 -20.36 -23.24 -5.24
C LYS A 339 -21.86 -23.04 -5.05
N GLY A 340 -22.29 -22.50 -3.91
CA GLY A 340 -23.69 -22.21 -3.62
C GLY A 340 -24.21 -21.08 -4.50
N VAL A 341 -23.48 -19.96 -4.57
CA VAL A 341 -23.84 -18.81 -5.42
C VAL A 341 -23.79 -19.18 -6.89
N SER A 342 -22.78 -19.92 -7.35
CA SER A 342 -22.70 -20.38 -8.74
C SER A 342 -23.93 -21.22 -9.14
N LYS A 343 -24.38 -22.16 -8.29
CA LYS A 343 -25.61 -22.92 -8.52
C LYS A 343 -26.86 -22.04 -8.51
N HIS A 344 -26.95 -21.14 -7.53
CA HIS A 344 -28.05 -20.19 -7.43
C HIS A 344 -28.20 -19.34 -8.70
N LEU A 345 -27.09 -18.77 -9.21
CA LEU A 345 -27.07 -17.99 -10.44
C LEU A 345 -27.54 -18.82 -11.65
N LYS A 346 -27.13 -20.09 -11.77
CA LYS A 346 -27.58 -20.98 -12.85
C LYS A 346 -29.09 -21.28 -12.80
N LEU A 347 -29.66 -21.41 -11.61
CA LEU A 347 -31.05 -21.84 -11.42
C LEU A 347 -32.04 -20.67 -11.41
N ILE A 348 -31.70 -19.57 -10.71
CA ILE A 348 -32.59 -18.43 -10.50
C ILE A 348 -32.36 -17.34 -11.55
N HIS A 349 -31.11 -17.15 -12.00
CA HIS A 349 -30.72 -16.15 -13.00
C HIS A 349 -30.25 -16.78 -14.32
N GLY A 350 -30.84 -17.92 -14.69
CA GLY A 350 -30.44 -18.72 -15.86
C GLY A 350 -30.60 -18.02 -17.22
N SER A 351 -31.34 -16.90 -17.27
CA SER A 351 -31.44 -16.03 -18.46
C SER A 351 -30.14 -15.30 -18.77
N THR A 352 -29.36 -14.96 -17.74
CA THR A 352 -28.10 -14.24 -17.87
C THR A 352 -26.98 -15.24 -18.14
N LYS A 353 -26.19 -15.00 -19.19
CA LYS A 353 -25.12 -15.92 -19.59
C LYS A 353 -24.08 -16.06 -18.48
N MET A 354 -23.70 -17.28 -18.17
CA MET A 354 -22.59 -17.59 -17.29
C MET A 354 -21.39 -18.07 -18.12
N LEU A 355 -20.24 -17.44 -17.92
CA LEU A 355 -19.00 -17.73 -18.63
C LEU A 355 -17.92 -18.15 -17.64
N GLU A 356 -17.29 -19.30 -17.90
CA GLU A 356 -16.14 -19.81 -17.13
C GLU A 356 -14.82 -19.18 -17.61
N VAL A 357 -14.87 -17.92 -18.04
CA VAL A 357 -13.73 -17.12 -18.46
C VAL A 357 -13.77 -15.76 -17.78
N PHE A 358 -12.62 -15.12 -17.64
CA PHE A 358 -12.51 -13.80 -16.99
C PHE A 358 -12.46 -12.64 -18.00
N ILE A 359 -12.94 -12.89 -19.22
CA ILE A 359 -12.98 -11.92 -20.31
C ILE A 359 -14.40 -11.93 -20.87
N LEU A 360 -15.05 -10.77 -20.87
CA LEU A 360 -16.35 -10.57 -21.50
C LEU A 360 -16.19 -9.79 -22.81
N VAL A 361 -16.83 -10.26 -23.87
CA VAL A 361 -16.90 -9.55 -25.15
C VAL A 361 -18.33 -9.06 -25.36
N PHE A 362 -18.56 -7.76 -25.11
CA PHE A 362 -19.88 -7.11 -25.19
C PHE A 362 -20.48 -7.00 -26.62
N GLN A 363 -19.97 -7.73 -27.61
CA GLN A 363 -20.45 -7.64 -29.00
C GLN A 363 -21.90 -8.15 -29.15
N ASN A 364 -22.28 -9.18 -28.38
CA ASN A 364 -23.59 -9.84 -28.48
C ASN A 364 -24.23 -10.08 -27.10
N THR A 365 -23.70 -9.47 -26.05
CA THR A 365 -24.12 -9.69 -24.65
C THR A 365 -24.04 -8.37 -23.90
N SER A 366 -25.19 -7.88 -23.43
CA SER A 366 -25.28 -6.69 -22.58
C SER A 366 -24.90 -7.00 -21.13
N GLU A 367 -25.07 -8.24 -20.69
CA GLU A 367 -24.78 -8.71 -19.34
C GLU A 367 -24.29 -10.16 -19.33
N ALA A 368 -23.44 -10.50 -18.37
CA ALA A 368 -23.01 -11.86 -18.11
C ALA A 368 -22.42 -12.01 -16.70
N PHE A 369 -22.47 -13.22 -16.16
CA PHE A 369 -21.67 -13.64 -15.02
C PHE A 369 -20.34 -14.21 -15.49
N LEU A 370 -19.23 -13.67 -15.00
CA LEU A 370 -17.90 -14.29 -15.14
C LEU A 370 -17.62 -15.08 -13.87
N VAL A 371 -17.43 -16.38 -14.01
CA VAL A 371 -17.25 -17.30 -12.88
C VAL A 371 -15.90 -17.96 -12.99
N ASN A 372 -15.07 -17.80 -11.97
CA ASN A 372 -13.74 -18.41 -11.91
C ASN A 372 -13.46 -18.86 -10.48
N GLU A 373 -13.03 -20.10 -10.26
CA GLU A 373 -12.82 -20.63 -8.91
C GLU A 373 -11.72 -19.88 -8.14
N GLU A 374 -10.67 -19.43 -8.84
CA GLU A 374 -9.57 -18.70 -8.22
C GLU A 374 -9.97 -17.25 -7.93
N LYS A 375 -10.52 -16.54 -8.93
CA LYS A 375 -10.81 -15.10 -8.88
C LYS A 375 -12.19 -14.77 -8.30
N GLY A 376 -13.11 -15.72 -8.24
CA GLY A 376 -14.48 -15.52 -7.79
C GLY A 376 -15.46 -15.17 -8.91
N ILE A 377 -16.57 -14.52 -8.54
CA ILE A 377 -17.69 -14.26 -9.43
C ILE A 377 -17.83 -12.75 -9.66
N PHE A 378 -17.97 -12.37 -10.93
CA PHE A 378 -18.29 -11.02 -11.36
C PHE A 378 -19.60 -11.01 -12.11
N TYR A 379 -20.40 -9.99 -11.88
CA TYR A 379 -21.51 -9.63 -12.73
C TYR A 379 -21.13 -8.42 -13.56
N CYS A 380 -20.98 -8.64 -14.86
CA CYS A 380 -20.55 -7.62 -15.79
C CYS A 380 -21.72 -7.24 -16.68
N TYR A 381 -21.98 -5.93 -16.81
CA TYR A 381 -23.03 -5.45 -17.67
C TYR A 381 -22.68 -4.09 -18.29
N THR A 382 -23.34 -3.79 -19.41
CA THR A 382 -23.24 -2.51 -20.11
C THR A 382 -24.60 -1.85 -20.11
N LYS A 383 -24.66 -0.61 -19.63
CA LYS A 383 -25.87 0.20 -19.62
C LYS A 383 -25.71 1.37 -20.59
N TYR A 384 -26.67 1.51 -21.50
CA TYR A 384 -26.71 2.61 -22.45
C TYR A 384 -27.60 3.73 -21.92
N PHE A 385 -27.10 4.95 -22.00
CA PHE A 385 -27.82 6.19 -21.71
C PHE A 385 -27.95 6.98 -23.03
N PRO A 386 -28.78 8.04 -23.09
CA PRO A 386 -28.96 8.82 -24.31
C PRO A 386 -27.66 9.43 -24.88
N ASP A 387 -26.73 9.80 -24.01
CA ASP A 387 -25.49 10.52 -24.35
C ASP A 387 -24.21 9.73 -24.08
N SER A 388 -24.32 8.60 -23.37
CA SER A 388 -23.19 7.90 -22.78
C SER A 388 -23.44 6.40 -22.64
N VAL A 389 -22.37 5.67 -22.40
CA VAL A 389 -22.40 4.24 -22.08
C VAL A 389 -21.59 4.01 -20.81
N LEU A 390 -22.14 3.17 -19.93
CA LEU A 390 -21.53 2.73 -18.69
C LEU A 390 -21.20 1.25 -18.83
N TRP A 391 -19.94 0.92 -18.60
CA TRP A 391 -19.54 -0.46 -18.36
C TRP A 391 -19.30 -0.66 -16.88
N GLU A 392 -19.85 -1.74 -16.35
CA GLU A 392 -19.77 -2.06 -14.94
C GLU A 392 -19.45 -3.55 -14.73
N ALA A 393 -18.60 -3.83 -13.76
CA ALA A 393 -18.31 -5.16 -13.25
C ALA A 393 -18.44 -5.14 -11.73
N LYS A 394 -19.39 -5.91 -11.19
CA LYS A 394 -19.66 -6.03 -9.76
C LYS A 394 -19.08 -7.33 -9.23
N PHE A 395 -18.11 -7.24 -8.33
CA PHE A 395 -17.53 -8.41 -7.66
C PHE A 395 -18.47 -8.90 -6.56
N CYS A 396 -18.71 -10.21 -6.53
CA CYS A 396 -19.70 -10.80 -5.62
C CYS A 396 -19.12 -11.19 -4.25
N GLY A 397 -17.80 -11.15 -4.09
CA GLY A 397 -17.12 -11.61 -2.87
C GLY A 397 -16.79 -10.47 -1.89
N PRO A 398 -15.86 -10.73 -0.96
CA PRO A 398 -15.42 -9.76 0.05
C PRO A 398 -14.83 -8.49 -0.56
N LYS A 399 -15.18 -7.32 -0.02
CA LYS A 399 -14.75 -6.00 -0.52
C LYS A 399 -13.26 -5.71 -0.36
N GLU A 400 -12.65 -6.41 0.58
CA GLU A 400 -11.22 -6.38 0.84
C GLU A 400 -10.44 -7.00 -0.33
N ARG A 401 -11.07 -7.90 -1.11
CA ARG A 401 -10.46 -8.49 -2.30
C ARG A 401 -10.56 -7.52 -3.49
N ARG A 402 -9.41 -7.12 -4.01
CA ARG A 402 -9.29 -6.11 -5.06
C ARG A 402 -8.81 -6.72 -6.37
N PHE A 403 -9.25 -6.12 -7.48
CA PHE A 403 -8.94 -6.56 -8.83
C PHE A 403 -8.66 -5.36 -9.71
N PHE A 404 -7.81 -5.55 -10.71
CA PHE A 404 -7.68 -4.63 -11.83
C PHE A 404 -8.64 -5.06 -12.94
N CYS A 405 -9.62 -4.21 -13.22
CA CYS A 405 -10.59 -4.42 -14.28
C CYS A 405 -10.29 -3.46 -15.42
N GLU A 406 -10.13 -4.00 -16.63
CA GLU A 406 -9.79 -3.22 -17.82
C GLU A 406 -10.77 -3.47 -18.96
N ILE A 407 -11.00 -2.45 -19.78
CA ILE A 407 -11.74 -2.56 -21.04
C ILE A 407 -10.78 -2.31 -22.21
N LYS A 408 -10.80 -3.26 -23.15
CA LYS A 408 -10.03 -3.22 -24.39
C LYS A 408 -10.98 -3.10 -25.57
N PHE A 409 -10.69 -2.16 -26.47
CA PHE A 409 -11.41 -2.00 -27.72
C PHE A 409 -10.62 -2.63 -28.85
N LYS A 410 -11.28 -3.46 -29.67
CA LYS A 410 -10.63 -4.12 -30.82
C LYS A 410 -10.24 -3.12 -31.93
N ASP A 411 -11.02 -2.04 -32.08
CA ASP A 411 -10.85 -1.03 -33.13
C ASP A 411 -10.76 0.37 -32.51
N GLY A 412 -9.77 1.18 -32.93
CA GLY A 412 -9.74 2.63 -32.69
C GLY A 412 -8.36 3.21 -32.36
N LYS A 413 -8.32 4.49 -31.97
CA LYS A 413 -7.07 5.19 -31.62
C LYS A 413 -6.55 4.86 -30.22
N LEU A 414 -7.36 4.21 -29.39
CA LEU A 414 -7.00 3.88 -28.03
C LEU A 414 -6.10 2.63 -28.01
N LYS A 415 -4.78 2.85 -27.90
CA LYS A 415 -3.79 1.77 -27.86
C LYS A 415 -3.65 1.12 -26.48
N LYS A 416 -3.99 1.84 -25.41
CA LYS A 416 -3.92 1.37 -24.02
C LYS A 416 -5.32 0.98 -23.51
N PRO A 417 -5.44 -0.05 -22.66
CA PRO A 417 -6.71 -0.40 -22.01
C PRO A 417 -7.23 0.72 -21.12
N LEU A 418 -8.56 0.85 -21.00
CA LEU A 418 -9.17 1.73 -20.01
C LEU A 418 -9.34 0.98 -18.70
N LEU A 419 -8.78 1.51 -17.62
CA LEU A 419 -8.98 0.98 -16.28
C LEU A 419 -10.32 1.44 -15.72
N LEU A 420 -11.03 0.53 -15.06
CA LEU A 420 -12.30 0.80 -14.40
C LEU A 420 -12.05 1.34 -13.00
N ARG A 421 -12.80 2.37 -12.62
CA ARG A 421 -12.74 2.95 -11.28
C ARG A 421 -13.48 2.05 -10.29
N LYS A 422 -12.84 1.70 -9.18
CA LYS A 422 -13.43 0.90 -8.09
C LYS A 422 -14.15 1.79 -7.07
N ILE A 423 -15.39 1.45 -6.75
CA ILE A 423 -16.14 1.95 -5.59
C ILE A 423 -16.72 0.71 -4.90
N GLU A 424 -16.28 0.44 -3.67
CA GLU A 424 -16.60 -0.81 -2.94
C GLU A 424 -16.30 -2.07 -3.77
N ASN A 425 -17.34 -2.83 -4.13
CA ASN A 425 -17.28 -4.04 -4.96
C ASN A 425 -17.53 -3.79 -6.45
N THR A 426 -17.78 -2.55 -6.84
CA THR A 426 -18.18 -2.18 -8.19
C THR A 426 -17.03 -1.50 -8.91
N TYR A 427 -16.71 -1.99 -10.11
CA TYR A 427 -15.74 -1.42 -11.03
C TYR A 427 -16.50 -0.84 -12.20
N SER A 428 -16.34 0.45 -12.49
CA SER A 428 -17.08 1.07 -13.59
C SER A 428 -16.31 2.15 -14.33
N VAL A 429 -16.69 2.34 -15.58
CA VAL A 429 -16.23 3.45 -16.42
C VAL A 429 -17.39 3.91 -17.29
N ARG A 430 -17.58 5.23 -17.35
CA ARG A 430 -18.58 5.86 -18.20
C ARG A 430 -17.85 6.66 -19.28
N MET A 431 -18.32 6.57 -20.51
CA MET A 431 -17.84 7.40 -21.61
C MET A 431 -19.00 7.99 -22.39
N SER A 432 -18.85 9.24 -22.82
CA SER A 432 -19.83 9.86 -23.72
C SER A 432 -19.70 9.32 -25.14
N PHE A 433 -20.80 9.32 -25.90
CA PHE A 433 -20.76 8.97 -27.32
C PHE A 433 -19.92 9.95 -28.14
N GLN A 434 -19.79 11.21 -27.69
CA GLN A 434 -18.90 12.20 -28.31
C GLN A 434 -17.42 11.79 -28.16
N GLU A 435 -17.00 11.36 -26.98
CA GLU A 435 -15.63 10.87 -26.74
C GLU A 435 -15.34 9.59 -27.51
N LEU A 436 -16.29 8.65 -27.55
CA LEU A 436 -16.15 7.42 -28.34
C LEU A 436 -15.95 7.73 -29.83
N LYS A 437 -16.74 8.66 -30.38
CA LYS A 437 -16.56 9.15 -31.76
C LYS A 437 -15.19 9.81 -31.96
N ARG A 438 -14.76 10.69 -31.03
CA ARG A 438 -13.46 11.37 -31.08
C ARG A 438 -12.30 10.37 -31.13
N LEU A 439 -12.39 9.28 -30.36
CA LEU A 439 -11.39 8.22 -30.29
C LEU A 439 -11.49 7.19 -31.43
N LYS A 440 -12.43 7.38 -32.37
CA LYS A 440 -12.76 6.43 -33.44
C LYS A 440 -13.09 5.03 -32.91
N LEU A 441 -13.63 4.94 -31.71
CA LEU A 441 -14.08 3.69 -31.10
C LEU A 441 -15.47 3.40 -31.65
N LYS A 442 -15.64 2.25 -32.31
CA LYS A 442 -16.95 1.84 -32.80
C LYS A 442 -17.83 1.44 -31.60
N ALA A 443 -18.73 2.32 -31.18
CA ALA A 443 -19.98 1.86 -30.60
C ALA A 443 -20.78 1.26 -31.77
N LYS A 444 -20.76 -0.07 -31.95
CA LYS A 444 -21.74 -0.68 -32.86
C LYS A 444 -23.12 -0.25 -32.35
N LYS A 445 -23.85 0.47 -33.20
CA LYS A 445 -25.16 1.07 -32.97
C LYS A 445 -26.04 0.18 -32.07
N CYS A 446 -26.30 0.58 -30.84
CA CYS A 446 -27.62 0.35 -30.26
C CYS A 446 -28.49 1.46 -30.85
N ASN A 447 -29.27 1.08 -31.85
CA ASN A 447 -30.27 1.94 -32.46
C ASN A 447 -31.23 2.39 -31.35
N PRO A 448 -31.53 3.69 -31.18
CA PRO A 448 -32.59 4.14 -30.30
C PRO A 448 -33.92 3.89 -31.03
N HIS A 449 -34.31 2.63 -31.15
CA HIS A 449 -35.72 2.32 -31.30
C HIS A 449 -36.21 1.88 -29.93
N TYR A 450 -36.86 2.85 -29.27
CA TYR A 450 -38.03 2.59 -28.47
C TYR A 450 -38.81 1.41 -29.03
N ASN A 451 -39.05 0.41 -28.19
CA ASN A 451 -40.36 -0.19 -27.96
C ASN A 451 -40.34 -0.93 -26.63
#